data_AF-A0A5H2Y7M3-F1
#
_entry.id   AF-A0A5H2Y7M3-F1
#
_cell.length_a   1.000
_cell.length_b   1.000
_cell.length_c   1.000
_cell.angle_alpha   90.00
_cell.angle_beta   90.00
_cell.angle_gamma   90.00
#
_symmetry.space_group_name_H-M   'P 1'
#
loop_
_entity.id
_entity.type
_entity.pdbx_description
1 polymer ?
#
loop_
_entity_poly.entity_id
_entity_poly.type
_entity_poly.pdbx_seq_one_letter_code
_entity_poly.pdbx_strand_id
1 'polypeptide(L)'
;LKCNIKPKDDTTSSHSENLNGNKNACSLLLLVQLRLTQPETGASVRLAGSANIKKFQFIEVFRRAILQPGPPESFALQTVQQVIKPQKQTKLVQDENQLLENILRTLLQELVSSAVQSGEQIMQYGQSIDDGDTTQGHIPRLLDIVLYLCENEHIEGGMIFQLLEDLTEMSTMRNCKDVFGYIESKQDILGKPELFARGKLVMLRTCNQLLRRLSKVANDVVFCGRILMFLAHFFPLSERSAVNIKGVFNTSNETKYEKDPPDGISIDFNFYKTFWSLQEHFCNPPSLTLAPTKWKKFTSGLMVVLNTFEAQPLSDEEGDANSLEEEAANFSIKYLTSSKLMGLELKDPSFRRHILVQCLILFDYLKAPGKSEKDLPSDSMKEEIKSCEERVWWKRDGCPPFEKQPAEKKVVQEGAKKRFSVGNGEKIRFWEDLWLKEGILKISFLDSLPCLREKIKV
;
A
#
# COMPACT_ATOMS: atom_id res chain seq x y z
N LEU A 1 -31.53 0.78 -1.45
CA LEU A 1 -32.35 -0.45 -1.37
C LEU A 1 -31.42 -1.65 -1.48
N LYS A 2 -31.35 -2.46 -0.42
CA LYS A 2 -30.52 -3.67 -0.32
C LYS A 2 -31.12 -4.79 -1.18
N CYS A 3 -30.33 -5.43 -2.03
CA CYS A 3 -30.68 -6.74 -2.59
C CYS A 3 -29.74 -7.80 -2.02
N ASN A 4 -30.34 -8.64 -1.17
CA ASN A 4 -29.82 -9.91 -0.66
C ASN A 4 -29.79 -10.95 -1.78
N ILE A 5 -28.67 -11.63 -1.98
CA ILE A 5 -28.64 -12.97 -2.57
C ILE A 5 -27.66 -13.82 -1.75
N LYS A 6 -28.21 -14.79 -1.00
CA LYS A 6 -27.48 -15.93 -0.42
C LYS A 6 -27.40 -17.04 -1.46
N PRO A 7 -26.29 -17.80 -1.55
CA PRO A 7 -26.32 -19.17 -2.04
C PRO A 7 -26.38 -20.17 -0.89
N LYS A 8 -27.09 -21.28 -1.13
CA LYS A 8 -27.26 -22.44 -0.24
C LYS A 8 -26.03 -23.35 -0.28
N ASP A 9 -25.81 -24.04 0.84
CA ASP A 9 -24.92 -25.19 1.00
C ASP A 9 -25.45 -26.40 0.22
N ASP A 10 -24.51 -27.18 -0.36
CA ASP A 10 -24.64 -28.63 -0.51
C ASP A 10 -23.24 -29.26 -0.38
N THR A 11 -23.13 -30.20 0.55
CA THR A 11 -21.97 -31.05 0.84
C THR A 11 -22.04 -32.35 0.05
N THR A 12 -20.96 -32.76 -0.64
CA THR A 12 -20.17 -33.99 -0.35
C THR A 12 -19.30 -34.46 -1.54
N SER A 13 -18.12 -35.00 -1.18
CA SER A 13 -17.31 -36.05 -1.86
C SER A 13 -16.20 -35.65 -2.86
N SER A 14 -14.97 -35.60 -2.31
CA SER A 14 -13.72 -36.29 -2.68
C SER A 14 -13.08 -36.25 -4.10
N HIS A 15 -11.76 -36.03 -4.04
CA HIS A 15 -10.68 -36.37 -4.99
C HIS A 15 -10.52 -35.56 -6.29
N SER A 16 -9.57 -34.63 -6.28
CA SER A 16 -8.25 -34.77 -6.95
C SER A 16 -7.61 -33.38 -7.13
N GLU A 17 -6.36 -33.27 -6.70
CA GLU A 17 -5.51 -32.11 -6.94
C GLU A 17 -5.37 -31.88 -8.45
N ASN A 18 -5.58 -30.65 -8.90
CA ASN A 18 -5.15 -30.23 -10.23
C ASN A 18 -4.70 -28.76 -10.23
N LEU A 19 -3.38 -28.60 -10.32
CA LEU A 19 -2.68 -27.39 -10.70
C LEU A 19 -3.12 -26.94 -12.11
N ASN A 20 -4.14 -26.08 -12.22
CA ASN A 20 -4.40 -25.40 -13.52
C ASN A 20 -5.22 -24.08 -13.44
N GLY A 21 -5.35 -23.46 -12.26
CA GLY A 21 -6.26 -22.33 -12.05
C GLY A 21 -5.90 -20.99 -12.72
N ASN A 22 -4.68 -20.82 -13.24
CA ASN A 22 -4.20 -19.50 -13.71
C ASN A 22 -4.23 -19.29 -15.24
N LYS A 23 -4.62 -20.29 -16.04
CA LYS A 23 -4.72 -20.14 -17.52
C LYS A 23 -6.11 -19.73 -18.01
N ASN A 24 -7.14 -19.87 -17.18
CA ASN A 24 -8.53 -19.70 -17.64
C ASN A 24 -9.05 -18.25 -17.59
N ALA A 25 -8.51 -17.38 -16.74
CA ALA A 25 -8.97 -15.99 -16.66
C ALA A 25 -8.56 -15.16 -17.90
N CYS A 26 -7.34 -15.34 -18.42
CA CYS A 26 -6.90 -14.70 -19.67
C CYS A 26 -7.59 -15.30 -20.91
N SER A 27 -7.83 -16.62 -20.95
CA SER A 27 -8.54 -17.25 -22.07
C SER A 27 -10.04 -16.90 -22.13
N LEU A 28 -10.69 -16.67 -20.99
CA LEU A 28 -12.10 -16.25 -20.96
C LEU A 28 -12.30 -14.81 -21.44
N LEU A 29 -11.36 -13.91 -21.16
CA LEU A 29 -11.34 -12.56 -21.76
C LEU A 29 -11.12 -12.63 -23.29
N LEU A 30 -10.23 -13.50 -23.76
CA LEU A 30 -9.97 -13.70 -25.19
C LEU A 30 -11.19 -14.29 -25.94
N LEU A 31 -11.93 -15.21 -25.30
CA LEU A 31 -13.13 -15.85 -25.89
C LEU A 31 -14.35 -14.93 -25.90
N VAL A 32 -14.47 -13.99 -24.94
CA VAL A 32 -15.53 -12.97 -24.96
C VAL A 32 -15.24 -11.90 -26.03
N GLN A 33 -13.97 -11.58 -26.30
CA GLN A 33 -13.58 -10.68 -27.40
C GLN A 33 -13.89 -11.28 -28.80
N LEU A 34 -13.71 -12.60 -29.00
CA LEU A 34 -13.95 -13.27 -30.28
C LEU A 34 -15.44 -13.44 -30.65
N ARG A 35 -16.38 -13.30 -29.70
CA ARG A 35 -17.82 -13.35 -29.99
C ARG A 35 -18.43 -12.01 -30.43
N LEU A 36 -17.74 -10.89 -30.24
CA LEU A 36 -18.20 -9.57 -30.73
C LEU A 36 -17.79 -9.30 -32.19
N THR A 37 -17.10 -10.25 -32.82
CA THR A 37 -16.73 -10.23 -34.23
C THR A 37 -17.46 -11.32 -35.01
N GLN A 38 -18.79 -11.25 -35.10
CA GLN A 38 -19.54 -11.92 -36.16
C GLN A 38 -20.09 -10.87 -37.13
N PRO A 39 -19.94 -11.06 -38.46
CA PRO A 39 -20.38 -10.07 -39.43
C PRO A 39 -21.91 -10.11 -39.57
N GLU A 40 -22.58 -9.05 -39.14
CA GLU A 40 -23.99 -8.82 -39.49
C GLU A 40 -24.10 -8.42 -40.98
N THR A 41 -25.06 -9.03 -41.66
CA THR A 41 -25.24 -8.99 -43.11
C THR A 41 -25.63 -7.59 -43.63
N GLY A 42 -24.87 -7.11 -44.61
CA GLY A 42 -25.47 -6.68 -45.89
C GLY A 42 -26.08 -5.27 -46.03
N ALA A 43 -25.54 -4.23 -45.38
CA ALA A 43 -25.62 -2.82 -45.84
C ALA A 43 -24.82 -1.86 -44.92
N SER A 44 -24.72 -2.19 -43.63
CA SER A 44 -23.95 -1.46 -42.61
C SER A 44 -22.41 -1.60 -42.77
N VAL A 45 -21.96 -2.60 -43.53
CA VAL A 45 -20.54 -2.99 -43.69
C VAL A 45 -19.69 -1.93 -44.41
N ARG A 46 -20.26 -1.11 -45.31
CA ARG A 46 -19.46 -0.13 -46.09
C ARG A 46 -19.04 1.11 -45.30
N LEU A 47 -19.90 1.59 -44.39
CA LEU A 47 -19.58 2.73 -43.51
C LEU A 47 -18.69 2.29 -42.33
N ALA A 48 -18.95 1.12 -41.75
CA ALA A 48 -18.10 0.54 -40.71
C ALA A 48 -16.69 0.18 -41.23
N GLY A 49 -16.58 -0.27 -42.48
CA GLY A 49 -15.29 -0.54 -43.12
C GLY A 49 -14.39 0.70 -43.24
N SER A 50 -14.95 1.86 -43.61
CA SER A 50 -14.18 3.12 -43.75
C SER A 50 -13.69 3.65 -42.39
N ALA A 51 -14.52 3.55 -41.35
CA ALA A 51 -14.14 3.96 -40.00
C ALA A 51 -13.05 3.06 -39.39
N ASN A 52 -13.16 1.74 -39.59
CA ASN A 52 -12.15 0.77 -39.15
C ASN A 52 -10.82 0.92 -39.89
N ILE A 53 -10.84 1.20 -41.20
CA ILE A 53 -9.63 1.48 -41.98
C ILE A 53 -8.92 2.75 -41.46
N LYS A 54 -9.67 3.82 -41.15
CA LYS A 54 -9.09 5.02 -40.54
C LYS A 54 -8.50 4.77 -39.16
N LYS A 55 -9.19 4.00 -38.30
CA LYS A 55 -8.68 3.63 -36.98
C LYS A 55 -7.36 2.86 -37.09
N PHE A 56 -7.27 1.91 -38.01
CA PHE A 56 -6.04 1.16 -38.26
C PHE A 56 -4.90 2.06 -38.76
N GLN A 57 -5.18 2.96 -39.70
CA GLN A 57 -4.20 3.95 -40.16
C GLN A 57 -3.66 4.83 -39.03
N PHE A 58 -4.52 5.23 -38.08
CA PHE A 58 -4.11 6.05 -36.95
C PHE A 58 -3.27 5.29 -35.92
N ILE A 59 -3.59 4.03 -35.65
CA ILE A 59 -2.76 3.16 -34.83
C ILE A 59 -1.35 3.05 -35.44
N GLU A 60 -1.26 2.91 -36.77
CA GLU A 60 0.04 2.82 -37.45
C GLU A 60 0.85 4.13 -37.49
N VAL A 61 0.21 5.28 -37.31
CA VAL A 61 0.93 6.53 -37.07
C VAL A 61 1.67 6.46 -35.73
N PHE A 62 1.01 6.02 -34.66
CA PHE A 62 1.63 5.87 -33.35
C PHE A 62 2.65 4.72 -33.29
N ARG A 63 2.41 3.60 -33.99
CA ARG A 63 3.38 2.51 -34.09
C ARG A 63 4.69 2.99 -34.72
N ARG A 64 4.62 3.80 -35.78
CA ARG A 64 5.80 4.43 -36.38
C ARG A 64 6.45 5.46 -35.46
N ALA A 65 5.66 6.24 -34.72
CA ALA A 65 6.17 7.23 -33.77
C ALA A 65 6.95 6.59 -32.62
N ILE A 66 6.51 5.42 -32.12
CA ILE A 66 7.26 4.66 -31.11
C ILE A 66 8.68 4.41 -31.61
N LEU A 67 8.84 4.01 -32.87
CA LEU A 67 10.12 3.66 -33.49
C LEU A 67 10.96 4.87 -33.94
N GLN A 68 10.47 6.10 -33.79
CA GLN A 68 11.25 7.28 -34.20
C GLN A 68 12.40 7.55 -33.21
N PRO A 69 13.62 7.80 -33.71
CA PRO A 69 14.77 8.14 -32.88
C PRO A 69 14.66 9.56 -32.32
N GLY A 70 15.41 9.83 -31.25
CA GLY A 70 15.40 11.13 -30.57
C GLY A 70 14.31 11.25 -29.50
N PRO A 71 14.18 12.39 -28.84
CA PRO A 71 13.29 12.52 -27.68
C PRO A 71 11.86 12.92 -28.13
N PRO A 72 10.79 12.52 -27.40
CA PRO A 72 9.39 12.72 -27.83
C PRO A 72 9.02 14.15 -28.22
N GLU A 73 9.68 15.15 -27.63
CA GLU A 73 9.59 16.58 -27.91
C GLU A 73 9.66 16.89 -29.41
N SER A 74 10.49 16.15 -30.13
CA SER A 74 10.79 16.42 -31.53
C SER A 74 9.69 16.00 -32.51
N PHE A 75 8.86 15.00 -32.16
CA PHE A 75 7.90 14.39 -33.10
C PHE A 75 6.51 14.12 -32.53
N ALA A 76 6.30 14.12 -31.20
CA ALA A 76 5.04 13.70 -30.59
C ALA A 76 3.86 14.58 -31.03
N LEU A 77 4.04 15.90 -31.06
CA LEU A 77 2.99 16.82 -31.51
C LEU A 77 2.61 16.59 -32.98
N GLN A 78 3.61 16.40 -33.84
CA GLN A 78 3.39 16.11 -35.26
C GLN A 78 2.65 14.78 -35.45
N THR A 79 2.94 13.80 -34.61
CA THR A 79 2.25 12.50 -34.61
C THR A 79 0.75 12.68 -34.34
N VAL A 80 0.37 13.48 -33.35
CA VAL A 80 -1.04 13.79 -33.07
C VAL A 80 -1.69 14.55 -34.24
N GLN A 81 -0.99 15.53 -34.82
CA GLN A 81 -1.48 16.33 -35.95
C GLN A 81 -1.68 15.50 -37.24
N GLN A 82 -0.98 14.38 -37.41
CA GLN A 82 -1.21 13.45 -38.52
C GLN A 82 -2.50 12.64 -38.35
N VAL A 83 -2.90 12.36 -37.10
CA VAL A 83 -4.14 11.64 -36.77
C VAL A 83 -5.34 12.59 -36.78
N ILE A 84 -5.13 13.82 -36.29
CA ILE A 84 -6.17 14.84 -36.13
C ILE A 84 -5.83 16.01 -37.07
N LYS A 85 -6.50 16.06 -38.22
CA LYS A 85 -6.33 17.05 -39.31
C LYS A 85 -6.29 18.51 -38.81
N PRO A 86 -5.61 19.43 -39.53
CA PRO A 86 -4.84 20.53 -38.93
C PRO A 86 -5.73 21.51 -38.17
N GLN A 87 -5.53 21.57 -36.85
CA GLN A 87 -6.14 22.60 -36.01
C GLN A 87 -5.27 23.86 -35.99
N LYS A 88 -5.95 25.02 -35.98
CA LYS A 88 -5.37 26.32 -35.58
C LYS A 88 -5.29 26.46 -34.05
N GLN A 89 -5.88 25.54 -33.29
CA GLN A 89 -5.84 25.50 -31.83
C GLN A 89 -4.79 24.49 -31.31
N THR A 90 -4.20 24.82 -30.17
CA THR A 90 -3.19 24.01 -29.47
C THR A 90 -3.76 22.89 -28.60
N LYS A 91 -5.09 22.85 -28.38
CA LYS A 91 -5.80 21.87 -27.53
C LYS A 91 -6.92 21.16 -28.30
N LEU A 92 -6.97 19.84 -28.17
CA LEU A 92 -8.00 18.98 -28.78
C LEU A 92 -9.40 19.19 -28.18
N VAL A 93 -10.43 19.03 -29.01
CA VAL A 93 -11.83 19.01 -28.60
C VAL A 93 -12.17 17.66 -27.93
N GLN A 94 -13.25 17.60 -27.16
CA GLN A 94 -13.62 16.40 -26.37
C GLN A 94 -13.72 15.12 -27.22
N ASP A 95 -14.40 15.16 -28.38
CA ASP A 95 -14.55 13.98 -29.26
C ASP A 95 -13.22 13.50 -29.85
N GLU A 96 -12.30 14.42 -30.10
CA GLU A 96 -10.96 14.12 -30.61
C GLU A 96 -10.08 13.47 -29.53
N ASN A 97 -10.15 13.95 -28.29
CA ASN A 97 -9.50 13.29 -27.16
C ASN A 97 -10.04 11.88 -26.95
N GLN A 98 -11.35 11.68 -27.04
CA GLN A 98 -11.96 10.36 -26.89
C GLN A 98 -11.52 9.39 -28.00
N LEU A 99 -11.46 9.88 -29.24
CA LEU A 99 -10.94 9.09 -30.36
C LEU A 99 -9.47 8.71 -30.14
N LEU A 100 -8.65 9.67 -29.72
CA LEU A 100 -7.23 9.46 -29.46
C LEU A 100 -6.99 8.47 -28.32
N GLU A 101 -7.73 8.60 -27.21
CA GLU A 101 -7.71 7.66 -26.10
C GLU A 101 -8.00 6.24 -26.58
N ASN A 102 -9.06 6.05 -27.37
CA ASN A 102 -9.44 4.74 -27.90
C ASN A 102 -8.35 4.14 -28.79
N ILE A 103 -7.66 4.96 -29.59
CA ILE A 103 -6.54 4.53 -30.45
C ILE A 103 -5.37 4.07 -29.57
N LEU A 104 -4.98 4.88 -28.59
CA LEU A 104 -3.84 4.60 -27.72
C LEU A 104 -4.08 3.38 -26.81
N ARG A 105 -5.30 3.22 -26.28
CA ARG A 105 -5.70 2.04 -25.51
C ARG A 105 -5.66 0.76 -26.36
N THR A 106 -6.15 0.84 -27.61
CA THR A 106 -6.09 -0.30 -28.55
C THR A 106 -4.64 -0.66 -28.85
N LEU A 107 -3.78 0.33 -29.15
CA LEU A 107 -2.36 0.10 -29.42
C LEU A 107 -1.64 -0.49 -28.19
N LEU A 108 -1.89 0.04 -26.99
CA LEU A 108 -1.33 -0.49 -25.75
C LEU A 108 -1.71 -1.96 -25.56
N GLN A 109 -2.98 -2.31 -25.78
CA GLN A 109 -3.46 -3.69 -25.67
C GLN A 109 -2.78 -4.61 -26.70
N GLU A 110 -2.58 -4.15 -27.95
CA GLU A 110 -1.86 -4.90 -28.97
C GLU A 110 -0.40 -5.15 -28.57
N LEU A 111 0.31 -4.11 -28.07
CA LEU A 111 1.70 -4.23 -27.62
C LEU A 111 1.85 -5.19 -26.44
N VAL A 112 0.96 -5.10 -25.45
CA VAL A 112 0.93 -6.03 -24.30
C VAL A 112 0.67 -7.46 -24.78
N SER A 113 -0.26 -7.64 -25.73
CA SER A 113 -0.56 -8.96 -26.29
C SER A 113 0.64 -9.56 -27.02
N SER A 114 1.36 -8.77 -27.81
CA SER A 114 2.58 -9.22 -28.50
C SER A 114 3.74 -9.51 -27.54
N ALA A 115 3.90 -8.72 -26.46
CA ALA A 115 4.87 -8.99 -25.41
C ALA A 115 4.61 -10.34 -24.72
N VAL A 116 3.33 -10.62 -24.40
CA VAL A 116 2.94 -11.88 -23.78
C VAL A 116 3.15 -13.07 -24.73
N GLN A 117 2.85 -12.90 -26.03
CA GLN A 117 3.04 -13.96 -27.03
C GLN A 117 4.51 -14.28 -27.31
N SER A 118 5.38 -13.27 -27.29
CA SER A 118 6.84 -13.43 -27.43
C SER A 118 7.51 -13.97 -26.17
N GLY A 119 6.83 -13.91 -25.02
CA GLY A 119 7.39 -14.31 -23.72
C GLY A 119 8.35 -13.28 -23.12
N GLU A 120 8.43 -12.08 -23.71
CA GLU A 120 9.26 -10.98 -23.23
C GLU A 120 8.60 -10.27 -22.02
N GLN A 121 9.40 -9.56 -21.22
CA GLN A 121 8.85 -8.70 -20.18
C GLN A 121 8.11 -7.51 -20.81
N ILE A 122 6.91 -7.19 -20.31
CA ILE A 122 6.04 -6.17 -20.90
C ILE A 122 6.76 -4.82 -21.10
N MET A 123 7.49 -4.36 -20.09
CA MET A 123 8.20 -3.07 -20.17
C MET A 123 9.49 -3.11 -21.00
N GLN A 124 9.95 -4.28 -21.40
CA GLN A 124 11.17 -4.48 -22.21
C GLN A 124 10.85 -4.92 -23.65
N TYR A 125 9.57 -5.13 -23.98
CA TYR A 125 9.16 -5.65 -25.27
C TYR A 125 9.56 -4.73 -26.42
N GLY A 126 10.21 -5.31 -27.43
CA GLY A 126 10.68 -4.60 -28.62
C GLY A 126 12.17 -4.22 -28.58
N GLN A 127 12.76 -4.00 -29.75
CA GLN A 127 14.17 -3.60 -29.86
C GLN A 127 14.38 -2.15 -29.43
N SER A 128 15.49 -1.87 -28.74
CA SER A 128 15.92 -0.50 -28.43
C SER A 128 16.11 0.29 -29.71
N ILE A 129 15.59 1.52 -29.73
CA ILE A 129 15.71 2.46 -30.87
C ILE A 129 17.00 3.28 -30.78
N ASP A 130 17.63 3.29 -29.60
CA ASP A 130 18.87 4.03 -29.34
C ASP A 130 19.97 3.05 -28.90
N ASP A 131 21.17 3.22 -29.45
CA ASP A 131 22.40 2.50 -29.06
C ASP A 131 23.00 3.05 -27.74
N GLY A 132 22.39 4.11 -27.18
CA GLY A 132 22.70 4.65 -25.85
C GLY A 132 22.05 3.88 -24.70
N ASP A 133 22.67 3.96 -23.51
CA ASP A 133 22.43 3.22 -22.25
C ASP A 133 20.99 3.11 -21.70
N THR A 134 19.98 3.65 -22.38
CA THR A 134 18.56 3.53 -22.01
C THR A 134 17.80 2.73 -23.05
N THR A 135 17.90 1.40 -22.96
CA THR A 135 17.03 0.46 -23.67
C THR A 135 15.57 0.70 -23.27
N GLN A 136 14.82 1.50 -24.03
CA GLN A 136 13.40 1.71 -23.82
C GLN A 136 12.59 0.72 -24.68
N GLY A 137 11.83 -0.17 -24.03
CA GLY A 137 10.83 -1.00 -24.71
C GLY A 137 9.74 -0.15 -25.37
N HIS A 138 9.00 -0.73 -26.31
CA HIS A 138 7.94 -0.05 -27.05
C HIS A 138 6.84 0.54 -26.16
N ILE A 139 6.50 -0.13 -25.05
CA ILE A 139 5.46 0.33 -24.11
C ILE A 139 5.93 1.56 -23.30
N PRO A 140 7.09 1.54 -22.61
CA PRO A 140 7.65 2.75 -22.00
C PRO A 140 7.72 3.92 -22.99
N ARG A 141 8.13 3.65 -24.23
CA ARG A 141 8.24 4.66 -25.27
C ARG A 141 6.89 5.28 -25.65
N LEU A 142 5.85 4.46 -25.78
CA LEU A 142 4.48 4.94 -25.97
C LEU A 142 4.02 5.81 -24.79
N LEU A 143 4.29 5.36 -23.56
CA LEU A 143 3.93 6.10 -22.35
C LEU A 143 4.67 7.44 -22.25
N ASP A 144 5.94 7.51 -22.64
CA ASP A 144 6.73 8.74 -22.68
C ASP A 144 6.17 9.74 -23.69
N ILE A 145 5.77 9.28 -24.88
CA ILE A 145 5.10 10.12 -25.90
C ILE A 145 3.80 10.70 -25.34
N VAL A 146 2.95 9.87 -24.73
CA VAL A 146 1.66 10.30 -24.16
C VAL A 146 1.88 11.23 -22.98
N LEU A 147 2.84 10.92 -22.10
CA LEU A 147 3.17 11.76 -20.94
C LEU A 147 3.63 13.15 -21.39
N TYR A 148 4.51 13.24 -22.39
CA TYR A 148 4.95 14.51 -22.97
C TYR A 148 3.77 15.32 -23.53
N LEU A 149 2.87 14.67 -24.27
CA LEU A 149 1.68 15.32 -24.83
C LEU A 149 0.72 15.82 -23.74
N CYS A 150 0.55 15.04 -22.66
CA CYS A 150 -0.25 15.42 -21.51
C CYS A 150 0.37 16.62 -20.77
N GLU A 151 1.68 16.57 -20.52
CA GLU A 151 2.44 17.60 -19.80
C GLU A 151 2.39 18.96 -20.52
N ASN A 152 2.47 18.95 -21.85
CA ASN A 152 2.38 20.16 -22.68
C ASN A 152 0.93 20.53 -23.04
N GLU A 153 -0.05 19.89 -22.41
CA GLU A 153 -1.49 20.13 -22.58
C GLU A 153 -2.01 19.98 -24.03
N HIS A 154 -1.28 19.24 -24.88
CA HIS A 154 -1.73 18.93 -26.24
C HIS A 154 -2.89 17.93 -26.26
N ILE A 155 -2.95 17.07 -25.26
CA ILE A 155 -4.01 16.08 -25.04
C ILE A 155 -4.49 16.15 -23.58
N GLU A 156 -5.61 15.51 -23.27
CA GLU A 156 -6.11 15.47 -21.90
C GLU A 156 -5.13 14.78 -20.93
N GLY A 157 -4.76 15.49 -19.85
CA GLY A 157 -3.82 14.99 -18.84
C GLY A 157 -4.25 13.72 -18.10
N GLY A 158 -5.54 13.38 -18.09
CA GLY A 158 -6.06 12.14 -17.53
C GLY A 158 -5.67 10.89 -18.34
N MET A 159 -5.32 11.04 -19.61
CA MET A 159 -5.10 9.94 -20.53
C MET A 159 -3.94 9.04 -20.10
N ILE A 160 -2.82 9.61 -19.66
CA ILE A 160 -1.67 8.83 -19.17
C ILE A 160 -2.04 7.96 -17.96
N PHE A 161 -2.88 8.46 -17.06
CA PHE A 161 -3.32 7.70 -15.88
C PHE A 161 -4.23 6.54 -16.26
N GLN A 162 -5.10 6.72 -17.26
CA GLN A 162 -5.94 5.63 -17.77
C GLN A 162 -5.11 4.53 -18.44
N LEU A 163 -4.11 4.90 -19.24
CA LEU A 163 -3.20 3.93 -19.85
C LEU A 163 -2.39 3.16 -18.79
N LEU A 164 -1.95 3.83 -17.73
CA LEU A 164 -1.26 3.18 -16.60
C LEU A 164 -2.20 2.23 -15.83
N GLU A 165 -3.45 2.62 -15.59
CA GLU A 165 -4.47 1.76 -14.98
C GLU A 165 -4.67 0.48 -15.82
N ASP A 166 -4.96 0.65 -17.12
CA ASP A 166 -5.14 -0.44 -18.08
C ASP A 166 -3.91 -1.37 -18.12
N LEU A 167 -2.71 -0.79 -18.22
CA LEU A 167 -1.47 -1.55 -18.28
C LEU A 167 -1.28 -2.42 -17.03
N THR A 168 -1.54 -1.88 -15.85
CA THR A 168 -1.46 -2.66 -14.61
C THR A 168 -2.52 -3.74 -14.52
N GLU A 169 -3.74 -3.50 -15.03
CA GLU A 169 -4.84 -4.47 -15.02
C GLU A 169 -4.58 -5.65 -15.96
N MET A 170 -4.02 -5.38 -17.15
CA MET A 170 -3.66 -6.41 -18.13
C MET A 170 -2.36 -7.16 -17.80
N SER A 171 -1.58 -6.69 -16.81
CA SER A 171 -0.27 -7.23 -16.47
C SER A 171 -0.31 -8.26 -15.33
N THR A 172 0.60 -9.23 -15.35
CA THR A 172 0.86 -10.11 -14.20
C THR A 172 1.50 -9.34 -13.04
N MET A 173 1.46 -9.89 -11.81
CA MET A 173 2.10 -9.23 -10.66
C MET A 173 3.62 -9.07 -10.81
N ARG A 174 4.28 -9.96 -11.55
CA ARG A 174 5.71 -9.84 -11.87
C ARG A 174 5.96 -8.57 -12.69
N ASN A 175 5.23 -8.43 -13.80
CA ASN A 175 5.37 -7.28 -14.71
C ASN A 175 4.89 -5.98 -14.08
N CYS A 176 3.91 -6.04 -13.16
CA CYS A 176 3.45 -4.85 -12.42
C CYS A 176 4.57 -4.16 -11.63
N LYS A 177 5.64 -4.87 -11.23
CA LYS A 177 6.79 -4.26 -10.55
C LYS A 177 7.56 -3.33 -11.48
N ASP A 178 7.74 -3.73 -12.73
CA ASP A 178 8.47 -2.95 -13.74
C ASP A 178 7.60 -1.77 -14.20
N VAL A 179 6.29 -2.01 -14.40
CA VAL A 179 5.31 -0.95 -14.67
C VAL A 179 5.32 0.08 -13.54
N PHE A 180 5.33 -0.37 -12.28
CA PHE A 180 5.37 0.54 -11.14
C PHE A 180 6.72 1.26 -11.01
N GLY A 181 7.84 0.61 -11.38
CA GLY A 181 9.14 1.27 -11.47
C GLY A 181 9.15 2.42 -12.47
N TYR A 182 8.43 2.30 -13.59
CA TYR A 182 8.20 3.41 -14.51
C TYR A 182 7.34 4.52 -13.89
N ILE A 183 6.28 4.17 -13.15
CA ILE A 183 5.44 5.17 -12.46
C ILE A 183 6.26 5.97 -11.44
N GLU A 184 7.11 5.29 -10.65
CA GLU A 184 8.01 5.92 -9.69
C GLU A 184 9.02 6.85 -10.38
N SER A 185 9.60 6.44 -11.52
CA SER A 185 10.58 7.27 -12.24
C SER A 185 9.98 8.52 -12.88
N LYS A 186 8.66 8.54 -13.10
CA LYS A 186 7.91 9.68 -13.67
C LYS A 186 7.10 10.45 -12.63
N GLN A 187 7.28 10.17 -11.33
CA GLN A 187 6.46 10.73 -10.26
C GLN A 187 6.46 12.27 -10.22
N ASP A 188 7.60 12.90 -10.51
CA ASP A 188 7.74 14.36 -10.48
C ASP A 188 6.90 15.03 -11.56
N ILE A 189 6.81 14.41 -12.74
CA ILE A 189 5.99 14.90 -13.86
C ILE A 189 4.51 14.60 -13.56
N LEU A 190 4.18 13.36 -13.19
CA LEU A 190 2.80 12.95 -12.88
C LEU A 190 2.19 13.73 -11.70
N GLY A 191 3.04 14.19 -10.78
CA GLY A 191 2.65 14.98 -9.61
C GLY A 191 2.45 16.48 -9.89
N LYS A 192 2.76 16.96 -11.10
CA LYS A 192 2.51 18.36 -11.47
C LYS A 192 1.02 18.70 -11.33
N PRO A 193 0.66 19.89 -10.80
CA PRO A 193 -0.73 20.23 -10.48
C PRO A 193 -1.73 19.98 -11.62
N GLU A 194 -1.31 20.24 -12.86
CA GLU A 194 -2.11 20.13 -14.08
C GLU A 194 -2.49 18.67 -14.36
N LEU A 195 -1.57 17.74 -14.16
CA LEU A 195 -1.76 16.30 -14.35
C LEU A 195 -2.41 15.66 -13.12
N PHE A 196 -1.91 15.98 -11.93
CA PHE A 196 -2.37 15.45 -10.66
C PHE A 196 -3.87 15.68 -10.46
N ALA A 197 -4.37 16.89 -10.75
CA ALA A 197 -5.78 17.22 -10.61
C ALA A 197 -6.70 16.33 -11.47
N ARG A 198 -6.22 15.86 -12.63
CA ARG A 198 -6.95 14.99 -13.56
C ARG A 198 -6.79 13.50 -13.22
N GLY A 199 -5.62 13.10 -12.72
CA GLY A 199 -5.23 11.70 -12.57
C GLY A 199 -5.31 11.11 -11.17
N LYS A 200 -5.36 11.94 -10.11
CA LYS A 200 -5.16 11.48 -8.73
C LYS A 200 -6.09 10.34 -8.30
N LEU A 201 -7.37 10.37 -8.69
CA LEU A 201 -8.32 9.31 -8.31
C LEU A 201 -8.06 7.99 -9.05
N VAL A 202 -7.63 8.08 -10.31
CA VAL A 202 -7.23 6.91 -11.10
C VAL A 202 -5.99 6.29 -10.47
N MET A 203 -4.95 7.08 -10.22
CA MET A 203 -3.72 6.59 -9.57
C MET A 203 -3.99 5.97 -8.19
N LEU A 204 -4.86 6.59 -7.38
CA LEU A 204 -5.27 6.02 -6.09
C LEU A 204 -5.98 4.67 -6.26
N ARG A 205 -6.85 4.54 -7.26
CA ARG A 205 -7.56 3.28 -7.54
C ARG A 205 -6.58 2.21 -8.01
N THR A 206 -5.70 2.55 -8.95
CA THR A 206 -4.65 1.67 -9.47
C THR A 206 -3.77 1.12 -8.35
N CYS A 207 -3.24 2.00 -7.48
CA CYS A 207 -2.41 1.58 -6.35
C CYS A 207 -3.19 0.69 -5.38
N ASN A 208 -4.43 1.03 -5.03
CA ASN A 208 -5.27 0.21 -4.16
C ASN A 208 -5.60 -1.17 -4.78
N GLN A 209 -5.78 -1.24 -6.10
CA GLN A 209 -6.00 -2.50 -6.80
C GLN A 209 -4.75 -3.38 -6.77
N LEU A 210 -3.55 -2.80 -6.99
CA LEU A 210 -2.29 -3.50 -6.84
C LEU A 210 -2.10 -4.04 -5.41
N LEU A 211 -2.35 -3.21 -4.38
CA LEU A 211 -2.30 -3.63 -2.98
C LEU A 211 -3.25 -4.80 -2.70
N ARG A 212 -4.49 -4.77 -3.22
CA ARG A 212 -5.45 -5.88 -3.06
C ARG A 212 -4.99 -7.17 -3.75
N ARG A 213 -4.33 -7.06 -4.91
CA ARG A 213 -3.76 -8.22 -5.63
C ARG A 213 -2.59 -8.82 -4.86
N LEU A 214 -1.73 -7.97 -4.29
CA LEU A 214 -0.61 -8.37 -3.43
C LEU A 214 -1.07 -9.05 -2.14
N SER A 215 -2.12 -8.56 -1.49
CA SER A 215 -2.64 -9.19 -0.26
C SER A 215 -3.14 -10.63 -0.45
N LYS A 216 -3.41 -11.07 -1.69
CA LYS A 216 -3.83 -12.44 -2.01
C LYS A 216 -2.65 -13.36 -2.37
N VAL A 217 -1.55 -12.78 -2.82
CA VAL A 217 -0.33 -13.49 -3.19
C VAL A 217 0.65 -13.24 -2.04
N ALA A 218 0.62 -14.10 -1.02
CA ALA A 218 1.60 -14.02 0.06
C ALA A 218 3.01 -13.88 -0.55
N ASN A 219 3.81 -12.96 -0.02
CA ASN A 219 5.28 -12.84 -0.17
C ASN A 219 5.85 -11.65 -0.96
N ASP A 220 5.16 -10.51 -1.13
CA ASP A 220 5.87 -9.29 -1.57
C ASP A 220 5.51 -8.03 -0.78
N VAL A 221 6.01 -8.01 0.45
CA VAL A 221 5.90 -6.87 1.36
C VAL A 221 6.74 -5.67 0.91
N VAL A 222 7.83 -5.92 0.17
CA VAL A 222 8.71 -4.87 -0.33
C VAL A 222 7.97 -4.06 -1.38
N PHE A 223 7.29 -4.74 -2.31
CA PHE A 223 6.50 -4.06 -3.33
C PHE A 223 5.28 -3.35 -2.72
N CYS A 224 4.61 -3.96 -1.72
CA CYS A 224 3.57 -3.29 -0.95
C CYS A 224 4.09 -1.99 -0.30
N GLY A 225 5.26 -2.04 0.33
CA GLY A 225 5.93 -0.90 0.94
C GLY A 225 6.25 0.20 -0.07
N ARG A 226 6.79 -0.15 -1.25
CA ARG A 226 7.02 0.79 -2.35
C ARG A 226 5.75 1.52 -2.77
N ILE A 227 4.65 0.80 -2.97
CA ILE A 227 3.36 1.41 -3.33
C ILE A 227 2.86 2.37 -2.25
N LEU A 228 2.95 1.97 -0.97
CA LEU A 228 2.53 2.83 0.15
C LEU A 228 3.41 4.08 0.28
N MET A 229 4.72 3.96 0.07
CA MET A 229 5.66 5.09 0.07
C MET A 229 5.39 6.04 -1.09
N PHE A 230 5.15 5.50 -2.29
CA PHE A 230 4.73 6.29 -3.44
C PHE A 230 3.43 7.04 -3.15
N LEU A 231 2.39 6.37 -2.61
CA LEU A 231 1.13 7.02 -2.26
C LEU A 231 1.33 8.15 -1.23
N ALA A 232 2.18 7.95 -0.23
CA ALA A 232 2.48 8.97 0.77
C ALA A 232 3.23 10.19 0.18
N HIS A 233 4.06 9.98 -0.83
CA HIS A 233 4.79 11.05 -1.50
C HIS A 233 3.93 11.79 -2.55
N PHE A 234 3.21 11.02 -3.38
CA PHE A 234 2.43 11.49 -4.52
C PHE A 234 1.19 12.28 -4.09
N PHE A 235 0.58 11.94 -2.94
CA PHE A 235 -0.54 12.68 -2.38
C PHE A 235 -0.10 13.65 -1.28
N PRO A 236 -0.20 14.98 -1.49
CA PRO A 236 0.09 15.95 -0.44
C PRO A 236 -0.74 15.71 0.82
N LEU A 237 -0.20 16.03 2.01
CA LEU A 237 -0.92 15.86 3.28
C LEU A 237 -2.21 16.71 3.38
N SER A 238 -2.34 17.75 2.55
CA SER A 238 -3.56 18.55 2.39
C SER A 238 -4.69 17.80 1.66
N GLU A 239 -4.37 16.76 0.90
CA GLU A 239 -5.36 15.96 0.19
C GLU A 239 -6.13 15.09 1.16
N ARG A 240 -7.47 15.22 1.13
CA ARG A 240 -8.35 14.45 2.02
C ARG A 240 -8.22 12.93 1.82
N SER A 241 -7.82 12.50 0.62
CA SER A 241 -7.59 11.09 0.30
C SER A 241 -6.30 10.52 0.90
N ALA A 242 -5.35 11.37 1.31
CA ALA A 242 -4.08 10.96 1.91
C ALA A 242 -4.21 10.67 3.42
N VAL A 243 -5.30 11.12 4.05
CA VAL A 243 -5.45 11.11 5.50
C VAL A 243 -6.69 10.34 5.93
N ASN A 244 -6.59 9.59 7.03
CA ASN A 244 -7.72 8.90 7.65
C ASN A 244 -8.58 9.88 8.47
N ILE A 245 -9.29 10.79 7.81
CA ILE A 245 -10.10 11.86 8.46
C ILE A 245 -11.20 11.29 9.35
N LYS A 246 -11.74 10.12 8.95
CA LYS A 246 -12.80 9.43 9.69
C LYS A 246 -12.27 8.71 10.93
N GLY A 247 -10.95 8.53 11.06
CA GLY A 247 -10.34 7.79 12.17
C GLY A 247 -10.77 6.33 12.22
N VAL A 248 -11.13 5.73 11.08
CA VAL A 248 -11.60 4.34 11.04
C VAL A 248 -10.41 3.42 11.18
N PHE A 249 -10.45 2.53 12.17
CA PHE A 249 -9.43 1.52 12.39
C PHE A 249 -9.57 0.38 11.38
N ASN A 250 -8.44 -0.21 10.97
CA ASN A 250 -8.45 -1.36 10.08
C ASN A 250 -8.74 -2.65 10.85
N THR A 251 -10.01 -2.88 11.19
CA THR A 251 -10.43 -4.07 11.93
C THR A 251 -10.31 -5.37 11.14
N SER A 252 -10.04 -5.32 9.83
CA SER A 252 -9.83 -6.52 9.01
C SER A 252 -8.46 -7.17 9.19
N ASN A 253 -7.47 -6.44 9.72
CA ASN A 253 -6.15 -6.98 10.04
C ASN A 253 -6.18 -7.68 11.41
N GLU A 254 -6.84 -8.83 11.46
CA GLU A 254 -7.01 -9.59 12.69
C GLU A 254 -5.79 -10.50 12.96
N THR A 255 -5.35 -10.52 14.23
CA THR A 255 -4.39 -11.50 14.73
C THR A 255 -5.12 -12.83 14.94
N LYS A 256 -4.89 -13.80 14.07
CA LYS A 256 -5.47 -15.15 14.16
C LYS A 256 -4.63 -15.99 15.11
N TYR A 257 -5.27 -16.67 16.06
CA TYR A 257 -4.61 -17.53 17.04
C TYR A 257 -5.47 -18.75 17.36
N GLU A 258 -4.86 -19.80 17.88
CA GLU A 258 -5.48 -21.10 18.17
C GLU A 258 -6.60 -20.97 19.21
N LYS A 259 -7.68 -21.74 19.04
CA LYS A 259 -8.85 -21.69 19.95
C LYS A 259 -8.94 -22.89 20.88
N ASP A 260 -8.28 -23.98 20.50
CA ASP A 260 -8.28 -25.27 21.19
C ASP A 260 -6.84 -25.69 21.52
N PRO A 261 -6.62 -26.35 22.67
CA PRO A 261 -5.29 -26.73 23.10
C PRO A 261 -4.70 -27.78 22.15
N PRO A 262 -3.38 -27.73 21.86
CA PRO A 262 -2.75 -28.76 21.05
C PRO A 262 -2.68 -30.10 21.79
N ASP A 263 -2.87 -31.19 21.06
CA ASP A 263 -2.76 -32.55 21.62
C ASP A 263 -1.34 -32.85 22.13
N GLY A 264 -1.25 -33.43 23.33
CA GLY A 264 -0.02 -34.02 23.85
C GLY A 264 1.03 -33.06 24.41
N ILE A 265 0.73 -31.77 24.58
CA ILE A 265 1.66 -30.79 25.18
C ILE A 265 1.02 -30.13 26.40
N SER A 266 1.74 -30.14 27.53
CA SER A 266 1.34 -29.38 28.72
C SER A 266 1.70 -27.90 28.52
N ILE A 267 0.74 -27.12 28.05
CA ILE A 267 0.86 -25.66 27.89
C ILE A 267 -0.24 -25.00 28.73
N ASP A 268 0.07 -23.88 29.37
CA ASP A 268 -0.96 -23.02 29.94
C ASP A 268 -1.77 -22.34 28.82
N PHE A 269 -2.75 -23.08 28.31
CA PHE A 269 -3.58 -22.63 27.20
C PHE A 269 -4.56 -21.54 27.63
N ASN A 270 -4.89 -21.45 28.94
CA ASN A 270 -5.71 -20.36 29.46
C ASN A 270 -4.95 -19.04 29.41
N PHE A 271 -3.68 -19.04 29.83
CA PHE A 271 -2.80 -17.88 29.66
C PHE A 271 -2.66 -17.49 28.18
N TYR A 272 -2.39 -18.45 27.30
CA TYR A 272 -2.28 -18.21 25.86
C TYR A 272 -3.54 -17.53 25.28
N LYS A 273 -4.74 -18.02 25.62
CA LYS A 273 -6.00 -17.38 25.20
C LYS A 273 -6.13 -15.97 25.77
N THR A 274 -5.85 -15.78 27.05
CA THR A 274 -5.92 -14.46 27.69
C THR A 274 -4.97 -13.49 27.01
N PHE A 275 -3.71 -13.88 26.79
CA PHE A 275 -2.69 -13.07 26.12
C PHE A 275 -3.13 -12.62 24.73
N TRP A 276 -3.50 -13.56 23.85
CA TRP A 276 -3.89 -13.22 22.48
C TRP A 276 -5.25 -12.54 22.37
N SER A 277 -6.13 -12.69 23.38
CA SER A 277 -7.38 -11.93 23.43
C SER A 277 -7.16 -10.42 23.55
N LEU A 278 -6.02 -9.96 24.10
CA LEU A 278 -5.70 -8.53 24.18
C LEU A 278 -5.60 -7.87 22.81
N GLN A 279 -5.19 -8.61 21.78
CA GLN A 279 -5.03 -8.08 20.42
C GLN A 279 -6.34 -7.54 19.83
N GLU A 280 -7.50 -8.09 20.21
CA GLU A 280 -8.80 -7.59 19.74
C GLU A 280 -9.03 -6.12 20.15
N HIS A 281 -8.50 -5.76 21.32
CA HIS A 281 -8.62 -4.42 21.91
C HIS A 281 -7.62 -3.45 21.30
N PHE A 282 -6.40 -3.89 20.97
CA PHE A 282 -5.42 -3.08 20.24
C PHE A 282 -5.89 -2.76 18.81
N CYS A 283 -6.57 -3.69 18.14
CA CYS A 283 -7.09 -3.47 16.78
C CYS A 283 -8.32 -2.55 16.72
N ASN A 284 -9.08 -2.44 17.81
CA ASN A 284 -10.27 -1.59 17.89
C ASN A 284 -10.38 -0.85 19.23
N PRO A 285 -9.51 0.14 19.49
CA PRO A 285 -9.50 0.93 20.73
C PRO A 285 -10.84 1.58 21.11
N PRO A 286 -11.65 2.15 20.18
CA PRO A 286 -12.95 2.73 20.52
C PRO A 286 -13.91 1.76 21.22
N SER A 287 -13.74 0.45 21.02
CA SER A 287 -14.63 -0.54 21.64
C SER A 287 -14.50 -0.61 23.18
N LEU A 288 -13.41 -0.10 23.76
CA LEU A 288 -13.17 -0.11 25.20
C LEU A 288 -13.92 1.01 25.93
N THR A 289 -14.05 2.19 25.33
CA THR A 289 -14.77 3.32 25.94
C THR A 289 -16.29 3.13 25.85
N LEU A 290 -16.78 2.49 24.79
CA LEU A 290 -18.20 2.26 24.55
C LEU A 290 -18.82 1.14 25.41
N ALA A 291 -17.99 0.24 25.96
CA ALA A 291 -18.47 -0.93 26.69
C ALA A 291 -17.62 -1.19 27.97
N PRO A 292 -18.12 -0.81 29.16
CA PRO A 292 -17.39 -1.00 30.42
C PRO A 292 -16.99 -2.46 30.71
N THR A 293 -17.79 -3.42 30.23
CA THR A 293 -17.48 -4.86 30.35
C THR A 293 -16.24 -5.25 29.57
N LYS A 294 -16.00 -4.65 28.40
CA LYS A 294 -14.80 -4.88 27.60
C LYS A 294 -13.57 -4.28 28.26
N TRP A 295 -13.69 -3.09 28.85
CA TRP A 295 -12.61 -2.49 29.64
C TRP A 295 -12.20 -3.36 30.83
N LYS A 296 -13.16 -3.87 31.61
CA LYS A 296 -12.89 -4.79 32.74
C LYS A 296 -12.23 -6.10 32.30
N LYS A 297 -12.66 -6.66 31.17
CA LYS A 297 -12.05 -7.87 30.60
C LYS A 297 -10.61 -7.59 30.15
N PHE A 298 -10.38 -6.47 29.47
CA PHE A 298 -9.05 -6.06 29.01
C PHE A 298 -8.09 -5.85 30.19
N THR A 299 -8.47 -5.05 31.19
CA THR A 299 -7.65 -4.79 32.37
C THR A 299 -7.35 -6.07 33.15
N SER A 300 -8.34 -6.94 33.35
CA SER A 300 -8.11 -8.23 34.02
C SER A 300 -7.12 -9.10 33.25
N GLY A 301 -7.25 -9.19 31.92
CA GLY A 301 -6.33 -9.93 31.08
C GLY A 301 -4.92 -9.33 31.06
N LEU A 302 -4.80 -8.02 30.96
CA LEU A 302 -3.53 -7.31 31.00
C LEU A 302 -2.80 -7.56 32.33
N MET A 303 -3.51 -7.54 33.45
CA MET A 303 -2.92 -7.80 34.76
C MET A 303 -2.37 -9.23 34.87
N VAL A 304 -3.05 -10.23 34.29
CA VAL A 304 -2.52 -11.60 34.20
C VAL A 304 -1.22 -11.63 33.39
N VAL A 305 -1.15 -10.92 32.26
CA VAL A 305 0.06 -10.83 31.43
C VAL A 305 1.21 -10.14 32.18
N LEU A 306 0.96 -8.99 32.80
CA LEU A 306 1.97 -8.24 33.54
C LEU A 306 2.49 -9.02 34.77
N ASN A 307 1.60 -9.70 35.50
CA ASN A 307 1.98 -10.57 36.61
C ASN A 307 2.83 -11.76 36.13
N THR A 308 2.56 -12.28 34.94
CA THR A 308 3.36 -13.38 34.35
C THR A 308 4.75 -12.88 33.96
N PHE A 309 4.84 -11.71 33.32
CA PHE A 309 6.13 -11.06 33.03
C PHE A 309 6.93 -10.77 34.30
N GLU A 310 6.25 -10.46 35.39
CA GLU A 310 6.84 -10.25 36.72
C GLU A 310 7.36 -11.54 37.35
N ALA A 311 6.59 -12.62 37.28
CA ALA A 311 6.99 -13.92 37.79
C ALA A 311 8.13 -14.56 36.99
N GLN A 312 8.35 -14.12 35.75
CA GLN A 312 9.37 -14.62 34.84
C GLN A 312 10.32 -13.48 34.41
N PRO A 313 11.21 -12.99 35.29
CA PRO A 313 12.17 -11.96 34.90
C PRO A 313 13.08 -12.47 33.78
N LEU A 314 13.46 -11.57 32.87
CA LEU A 314 14.43 -11.84 31.81
C LEU A 314 15.83 -11.89 32.43
N SER A 315 16.71 -12.78 31.95
CA SER A 315 18.10 -12.82 32.40
C SER A 315 19.00 -11.90 31.59
N ASP A 316 20.08 -11.38 32.19
CA ASP A 316 21.00 -10.43 31.55
C ASP A 316 21.80 -11.06 30.38
N GLU A 317 21.91 -12.39 30.32
CA GLU A 317 22.62 -13.12 29.26
C GLU A 317 21.80 -13.29 27.97
N GLU A 318 20.48 -13.14 28.03
CA GLU A 318 19.57 -13.29 26.88
C GLU A 318 19.45 -12.02 26.02
N GLY A 319 20.04 -10.90 26.47
CA GLY A 319 19.99 -9.59 25.80
C GLY A 319 21.02 -9.37 24.68
N ASP A 320 22.12 -10.14 24.66
CA ASP A 320 23.27 -9.93 23.75
C ASP A 320 23.18 -10.72 22.42
N ALA A 321 22.20 -11.63 22.31
CA ALA A 321 22.02 -12.46 21.12
C ALA A 321 21.48 -11.71 19.89
N ASN A 322 21.11 -10.43 20.01
CA ASN A 322 20.54 -9.62 18.94
C ASN A 322 21.57 -8.80 18.12
N SER A 323 22.88 -9.00 18.33
CA SER A 323 23.93 -8.41 17.47
C SER A 323 24.28 -9.26 16.24
N LEU A 324 23.38 -10.12 15.76
CA LEU A 324 23.51 -10.74 14.44
C LEU A 324 22.82 -9.85 13.42
N GLU A 325 23.52 -8.80 13.00
CA GLU A 325 23.30 -8.14 11.71
C GLU A 325 23.69 -9.12 10.59
N GLU A 326 22.89 -10.16 10.35
CA GLU A 326 23.05 -10.93 9.11
C GLU A 326 21.74 -11.60 8.66
N GLU A 327 21.44 -11.35 7.39
CA GLU A 327 20.40 -11.93 6.53
C GLU A 327 18.96 -11.43 6.70
N ALA A 328 18.58 -10.55 5.77
CA ALA A 328 17.23 -10.08 5.47
C ALA A 328 16.24 -11.19 5.01
N ALA A 329 16.50 -12.45 5.32
CA ALA A 329 15.82 -13.58 4.70
C ALA A 329 14.58 -14.09 5.47
N ASN A 330 14.45 -13.87 6.78
CA ASN A 330 13.38 -14.49 7.58
C ASN A 330 12.69 -13.56 8.60
N PHE A 331 12.50 -12.28 8.26
CA PHE A 331 11.67 -11.40 9.11
C PHE A 331 10.20 -11.84 9.07
N SER A 332 9.69 -12.40 10.17
CA SER A 332 8.25 -12.60 10.34
C SER A 332 7.58 -11.25 10.60
N ILE A 333 6.78 -10.80 9.65
CA ILE A 333 6.13 -9.48 9.68
C ILE A 333 4.88 -9.48 10.58
N LYS A 334 4.38 -10.68 10.92
CA LYS A 334 3.28 -10.90 11.86
C LYS A 334 3.75 -11.75 13.03
N TYR A 335 3.03 -11.65 14.15
CA TYR A 335 3.26 -12.49 15.32
C TYR A 335 3.15 -13.98 14.98
N LEU A 336 4.02 -14.79 15.59
CA LEU A 336 4.00 -16.24 15.49
C LEU A 336 3.05 -16.81 16.54
N THR A 337 1.76 -16.76 16.25
CA THR A 337 0.71 -17.05 17.23
C THR A 337 0.56 -18.53 17.61
N SER A 338 1.55 -19.40 17.43
CA SER A 338 1.41 -20.81 17.82
C SER A 338 1.52 -20.97 19.33
N SER A 339 0.59 -21.72 19.94
CA SER A 339 0.63 -21.96 21.40
C SER A 339 1.91 -22.66 21.86
N LYS A 340 2.51 -23.48 20.99
CA LYS A 340 3.78 -24.19 21.24
C LYS A 340 4.98 -23.25 21.40
N LEU A 341 4.92 -22.07 20.80
CA LEU A 341 6.00 -21.08 20.84
C LEU A 341 5.88 -20.12 22.03
N MET A 342 4.72 -20.07 22.70
CA MET A 342 4.43 -19.07 23.72
C MET A 342 5.50 -19.00 24.81
N GLY A 343 5.98 -20.14 25.31
CA GLY A 343 7.02 -20.17 26.33
C GLY A 343 8.37 -19.63 25.86
N LEU A 344 8.68 -19.74 24.57
CA LEU A 344 9.90 -19.18 23.96
C LEU A 344 9.72 -17.68 23.68
N GLU A 345 8.59 -17.28 23.11
CA GLU A 345 8.26 -15.86 22.85
C GLU A 345 8.26 -15.04 24.15
N LEU A 346 7.78 -15.61 25.26
CA LEU A 346 7.84 -14.97 26.57
C LEU A 346 9.25 -14.72 27.08
N LYS A 347 10.27 -15.45 26.60
CA LYS A 347 11.67 -15.19 26.98
C LYS A 347 12.34 -14.16 26.08
N ASP A 348 11.72 -13.80 24.95
CA ASP A 348 12.24 -12.78 24.06
C ASP A 348 11.91 -11.37 24.58
N PRO A 349 12.93 -10.54 24.90
CA PRO A 349 12.72 -9.16 25.34
C PRO A 349 12.02 -8.30 24.28
N SER A 350 12.29 -8.51 22.99
CA SER A 350 11.69 -7.78 21.88
C SER A 350 10.20 -8.08 21.76
N PHE A 351 9.81 -9.35 21.90
CA PHE A 351 8.41 -9.75 21.94
C PHE A 351 7.64 -9.08 23.09
N ARG A 352 8.17 -9.11 24.32
CA ARG A 352 7.55 -8.41 25.47
C ARG A 352 7.42 -6.91 25.19
N ARG A 353 8.46 -6.30 24.63
CA ARG A 353 8.49 -4.88 24.27
C ARG A 353 7.37 -4.52 23.30
N HIS A 354 7.12 -5.33 22.27
CA HIS A 354 6.04 -5.08 21.31
C HIS A 354 4.67 -4.98 22.01
N ILE A 355 4.38 -5.89 22.95
CA ILE A 355 3.11 -5.91 23.70
C ILE A 355 2.99 -4.68 24.62
N LEU A 356 4.06 -4.34 25.35
CA LEU A 356 4.07 -3.18 26.24
C LEU A 356 3.89 -1.88 25.45
N VAL A 357 4.55 -1.73 24.31
CA VAL A 357 4.39 -0.56 23.42
C VAL A 357 2.97 -0.48 22.86
N GLN A 358 2.36 -1.60 22.46
CA GLN A 358 0.93 -1.62 22.07
C GLN A 358 0.02 -1.12 23.19
N CYS A 359 0.30 -1.49 24.44
CA CYS A 359 -0.44 -0.97 25.60
C CYS A 359 -0.28 0.54 25.76
N LEU A 360 0.94 1.06 25.63
CA LEU A 360 1.21 2.50 25.74
C LEU A 360 0.51 3.31 24.65
N ILE A 361 0.55 2.83 23.39
CA ILE A 361 -0.16 3.44 22.27
C ILE A 361 -1.68 3.44 22.54
N LEU A 362 -2.21 2.34 23.08
CA LEU A 362 -3.63 2.23 23.43
C LEU A 362 -4.00 3.23 24.54
N PHE A 363 -3.21 3.33 25.60
CA PHE A 363 -3.49 4.24 26.71
C PHE A 363 -3.43 5.70 26.30
N ASP A 364 -2.46 6.08 25.46
CA ASP A 364 -2.39 7.42 24.89
C ASP A 364 -3.65 7.75 24.09
N TYR A 365 -4.10 6.82 23.24
CA TYR A 365 -5.37 6.97 22.52
C TYR A 365 -6.57 7.15 23.46
N LEU A 366 -6.68 6.31 24.51
CA LEU A 366 -7.83 6.33 25.43
C LEU A 366 -7.90 7.61 26.27
N LYS A 367 -6.78 8.30 26.50
CA LYS A 367 -6.77 9.61 27.19
C LYS A 367 -7.36 10.73 26.34
N ALA A 368 -7.19 10.65 25.02
CA ALA A 368 -7.66 11.65 24.08
C ALA A 368 -8.29 11.00 22.82
N PRO A 369 -9.45 10.33 22.97
CA PRO A 369 -10.11 9.61 21.88
C PRO A 369 -10.80 10.59 20.92
N GLY A 370 -10.03 11.24 20.04
CA GLY A 370 -10.54 11.94 18.85
C GLY A 370 -11.72 12.92 19.05
N LYS A 371 -12.57 13.01 18.01
CA LYS A 371 -13.45 14.16 17.73
C LYS A 371 -14.76 14.27 18.55
N SER A 372 -15.03 13.41 19.53
CA SER A 372 -16.31 13.48 20.26
C SER A 372 -16.14 13.37 21.77
N GLU A 373 -16.74 14.31 22.51
CA GLU A 373 -16.78 14.28 23.99
C GLU A 373 -17.50 13.05 24.54
N LYS A 374 -18.36 12.41 23.73
CA LYS A 374 -19.08 11.19 24.10
C LYS A 374 -18.18 9.94 24.14
N ASP A 375 -17.00 10.01 23.53
CA ASP A 375 -16.02 8.92 23.52
C ASP A 375 -15.01 9.04 24.67
N LEU A 376 -15.08 10.09 25.49
CA LEU A 376 -14.16 10.31 26.60
C LEU A 376 -14.38 9.24 27.69
N PRO A 377 -13.28 8.71 28.27
CA PRO A 377 -13.38 7.81 29.41
C PRO A 377 -13.99 8.51 30.62
N SER A 378 -14.70 7.75 31.45
CA SER A 378 -15.14 8.21 32.77
C SER A 378 -13.93 8.52 33.66
N ASP A 379 -14.10 9.34 34.70
CA ASP A 379 -12.98 9.70 35.58
C ASP A 379 -12.41 8.48 36.33
N SER A 380 -13.25 7.52 36.70
CA SER A 380 -12.80 6.21 37.22
C SER A 380 -11.90 5.48 36.21
N MET A 381 -12.31 5.45 34.94
CA MET A 381 -11.53 4.81 33.89
C MET A 381 -10.22 5.56 33.61
N LYS A 382 -10.18 6.89 33.72
CA LYS A 382 -8.93 7.66 33.59
C LYS A 382 -7.91 7.31 34.67
N GLU A 383 -8.34 7.17 35.92
CA GLU A 383 -7.44 6.76 37.01
C GLU A 383 -6.98 5.32 36.84
N GLU A 384 -7.85 4.41 36.41
CA GLU A 384 -7.47 3.04 36.05
C GLU A 384 -6.47 2.99 34.88
N ILE A 385 -6.63 3.84 33.86
CA ILE A 385 -5.68 3.97 32.74
C ILE A 385 -4.32 4.42 33.27
N LYS A 386 -4.26 5.48 34.09
CA LYS A 386 -2.99 5.96 34.68
C LYS A 386 -2.30 4.86 35.48
N SER A 387 -3.03 4.16 36.34
CA SER A 387 -2.48 3.08 37.14
C SER A 387 -1.94 1.92 36.28
N CYS A 388 -2.66 1.53 35.23
CA CYS A 388 -2.19 0.50 34.28
C CYS A 388 -0.96 0.96 33.51
N GLU A 389 -0.94 2.22 33.06
CA GLU A 389 0.15 2.81 32.31
C GLU A 389 1.43 2.88 33.14
N GLU A 390 1.37 3.39 34.38
CA GLU A 390 2.51 3.42 35.31
C GLU A 390 3.13 2.03 35.49
N ARG A 391 2.28 1.00 35.61
CA ARG A 391 2.74 -0.38 35.74
C ARG A 391 3.39 -0.92 34.46
N VAL A 392 2.89 -0.53 33.29
CA VAL A 392 3.49 -0.88 31.99
C VAL A 392 4.84 -0.17 31.81
N TRP A 393 4.94 1.11 32.15
CA TRP A 393 6.21 1.85 32.14
C TRP A 393 7.23 1.22 33.08
N TRP A 394 6.84 0.92 34.31
CA TRP A 394 7.73 0.27 35.26
C TRP A 394 8.25 -1.09 34.73
N LYS A 395 7.38 -1.89 34.10
CA LYS A 395 7.81 -3.15 33.47
C LYS A 395 8.66 -2.98 32.23
N ARG A 396 8.43 -1.93 31.44
CA ARG A 396 9.27 -1.60 30.29
C ARG A 396 10.68 -1.21 30.76
N ASP A 397 10.78 -0.36 31.77
CA ASP A 397 12.04 0.18 32.28
C ASP A 397 12.83 -0.86 33.09
N GLY A 398 12.14 -1.81 33.74
CA GLY A 398 12.75 -2.95 34.44
C GLY A 398 13.07 -4.17 33.55
N CYS A 399 12.92 -4.08 32.22
CA CYS A 399 13.36 -5.13 31.30
C CYS A 399 14.83 -4.86 30.87
N PRO A 400 15.76 -5.82 31.04
CA PRO A 400 17.20 -5.64 30.81
C PRO A 400 17.72 -5.16 29.45
N PRO A 401 17.01 -5.16 28.29
CA PRO A 401 17.58 -4.52 27.09
C PRO A 401 17.45 -2.99 27.09
N PHE A 402 17.01 -2.35 28.19
CA PHE A 402 16.81 -0.89 28.25
C PHE A 402 17.92 -0.10 28.98
N GLU A 403 18.94 -0.76 29.55
CA GLU A 403 20.12 -0.05 30.04
C GLU A 403 21.28 -0.16 29.06
N LYS A 404 21.28 0.72 28.03
CA LYS A 404 22.43 1.54 27.62
C LYS A 404 22.15 2.34 26.35
N GLN A 405 22.04 3.66 26.49
CA GLN A 405 23.06 4.57 25.96
C GLN A 405 23.25 5.76 26.94
N PRO A 406 24.49 6.19 27.23
CA PRO A 406 24.74 7.34 28.08
C PRO A 406 24.65 8.62 27.24
N ALA A 407 23.77 9.55 27.60
CA ALA A 407 23.87 10.93 27.12
C ALA A 407 23.43 11.91 28.22
N GLU A 408 24.29 12.88 28.45
CA GLU A 408 24.33 13.80 29.59
C GLU A 408 23.06 14.64 29.76
N LYS A 409 22.67 14.85 31.01
CA LYS A 409 21.55 15.71 31.40
C LYS A 409 21.82 17.16 31.01
N LYS A 410 20.98 17.75 30.15
CA LYS A 410 20.78 19.21 30.11
C LYS A 410 19.40 19.57 30.64
N VAL A 411 19.40 20.38 31.68
CA VAL A 411 18.21 20.97 32.31
C VAL A 411 17.63 22.06 31.39
N VAL A 412 16.32 22.03 31.13
CA VAL A 412 15.60 23.16 30.51
C VAL A 412 14.35 23.45 31.34
N GLN A 413 14.18 24.74 31.69
CA GLN A 413 13.11 25.29 32.53
C GLN A 413 11.77 25.37 31.79
N GLU A 414 10.68 25.19 32.55
CA GLU A 414 9.29 25.29 32.09
C GLU A 414 8.89 26.73 31.72
N GLY A 415 8.47 26.92 30.46
CA GLY A 415 7.71 28.07 29.99
C GLY A 415 6.28 27.66 29.65
N ALA A 416 5.31 28.47 30.09
CA ALA A 416 3.87 28.21 30.02
C ALA A 416 3.35 27.76 28.63
N LYS A 417 2.71 26.59 28.58
CA LYS A 417 2.04 26.03 27.39
C LYS A 417 0.70 26.73 27.12
N LYS A 418 0.64 27.52 26.05
CA LYS A 418 -0.63 27.83 25.37
C LYS A 418 -1.07 26.59 24.60
N ARG A 419 -2.23 26.03 24.96
CA ARG A 419 -2.86 24.86 24.35
C ARG A 419 -3.39 25.20 22.96
N PHE A 420 -2.90 24.49 21.94
CA PHE A 420 -3.60 24.30 20.69
C PHE A 420 -3.96 22.82 20.56
N SER A 421 -5.16 22.56 20.04
CA SER A 421 -5.74 21.24 19.84
C SER A 421 -4.90 20.42 18.84
N VAL A 422 -4.67 19.16 19.16
CA VAL A 422 -3.76 18.21 18.50
C VAL A 422 -4.16 17.99 17.04
N GLY A 423 -3.45 18.64 16.12
CA GLY A 423 -3.40 18.29 14.70
C GLY A 423 -2.22 17.36 14.40
N ASN A 424 -2.26 16.67 13.26
CA ASN A 424 -1.31 15.63 12.80
C ASN A 424 0.21 15.92 12.93
N GLY A 425 0.65 17.14 13.24
CA GLY A 425 2.06 17.48 13.49
C GLY A 425 2.63 16.89 14.79
N GLU A 426 1.82 16.69 15.83
CA GLU A 426 2.31 16.08 17.09
C GLU A 426 2.50 14.56 16.96
N LYS A 427 1.74 13.91 16.08
CA LYS A 427 2.00 12.51 15.70
C LYS A 427 3.35 12.39 15.01
N ILE A 428 3.67 13.32 14.12
CA ILE A 428 4.98 13.36 13.45
C ILE A 428 6.09 13.53 14.48
N ARG A 429 5.95 14.43 15.47
CA ARG A 429 6.94 14.59 16.56
C ARG A 429 7.06 13.39 17.49
N PHE A 430 5.95 12.70 17.79
CA PHE A 430 5.99 11.45 18.55
C PHE A 430 6.75 10.35 17.80
N TRP A 431 6.49 10.20 16.50
CA TRP A 431 7.23 9.27 15.64
C TRP A 431 8.68 9.71 15.42
N GLU A 432 8.96 11.01 15.35
CA GLU A 432 10.33 11.55 15.32
C GLU A 432 11.09 11.26 16.61
N ASP A 433 10.52 11.52 17.79
CA ASP A 433 11.19 11.22 19.05
C ASP A 433 11.35 9.70 19.27
N LEU A 434 10.37 8.88 18.88
CA LEU A 434 10.45 7.43 19.03
C LEU A 434 11.38 6.76 18.00
N TRP A 435 11.53 7.31 16.79
CA TRP A 435 12.36 6.71 15.73
C TRP A 435 13.74 7.36 15.56
N LEU A 436 13.89 8.67 15.80
CA LEU A 436 15.17 9.40 15.60
C LEU A 436 16.03 9.48 16.87
N LYS A 437 15.45 9.55 18.08
CA LYS A 437 16.26 9.58 19.33
C LYS A 437 16.66 8.18 19.82
N GLU A 438 15.86 7.15 19.53
CA GLU A 438 16.11 5.77 19.96
C GLU A 438 16.85 4.92 18.91
N GLY A 439 17.29 5.50 17.79
CA GLY A 439 18.20 4.86 16.82
C GLY A 439 17.64 3.66 16.04
N ILE A 440 16.32 3.48 15.99
CA ILE A 440 15.67 2.33 15.34
C ILE A 440 15.80 2.37 13.80
N LEU A 441 15.99 3.55 13.21
CA LEU A 441 16.36 3.71 11.80
C LEU A 441 17.79 4.25 11.71
N LYS A 442 18.74 3.43 11.23
CA LYS A 442 20.08 3.88 10.86
C LYS A 442 19.95 5.07 9.89
N ILE A 443 20.71 6.13 10.17
CA ILE A 443 20.80 7.40 9.42
C ILE A 443 21.03 7.17 7.90
N SER A 444 21.60 6.04 7.51
CA SER A 444 21.78 5.62 6.12
C SER A 444 20.49 5.51 5.29
N PHE A 445 19.32 5.29 5.92
CA PHE A 445 18.02 5.24 5.20
C PHE A 445 17.42 6.64 4.93
N LEU A 446 17.81 7.66 5.71
CA LEU A 446 17.38 9.05 5.50
C LEU A 446 18.32 9.81 4.57
N ASP A 447 19.57 9.39 4.46
CA ASP A 447 20.54 9.96 3.53
C ASP A 447 20.24 9.62 2.06
N SER A 448 19.39 8.62 1.80
CA SER A 448 18.89 8.28 0.46
C SER A 448 17.58 8.98 0.07
N LEU A 449 16.97 9.78 0.96
CA LEU A 449 15.69 10.47 0.71
C LEU A 449 15.74 11.96 1.10
N PRO A 450 16.43 12.81 0.31
CA PRO A 450 16.59 14.24 0.58
C PRO A 450 15.25 14.98 0.73
N CYS A 451 14.23 14.57 -0.04
CA CYS A 451 12.94 15.24 -0.13
C CYS A 451 12.07 15.10 1.14
N LEU A 452 12.28 14.06 1.95
CA LEU A 452 11.55 13.87 3.21
C LEU A 452 12.06 14.84 4.28
N ARG A 453 13.37 15.14 4.27
CA ARG A 453 14.03 16.02 5.23
C ARG A 453 13.60 17.48 5.09
N GLU A 454 13.30 17.94 3.87
CA GLU A 454 12.81 19.30 3.63
C GLU A 454 11.33 19.49 4.02
N LYS A 455 10.47 18.50 3.76
CA LYS A 455 9.03 18.58 4.10
C LYS A 455 8.74 18.51 5.60
N ILE A 456 9.67 17.97 6.39
CA ILE A 456 9.57 17.85 7.86
C ILE A 456 10.02 19.15 8.57
N LYS A 457 10.80 20.01 7.90
CA LYS A 457 11.34 21.26 8.49
C LYS A 457 10.35 22.45 8.49
N VAL A 458 9.13 22.27 8.01
CA VAL A 458 8.05 23.28 7.97
C VAL A 458 6.97 22.88 8.95
#